data_AF-A0A0G3G008-F1
#
_entry.id   AF-A0A0G3G008-F1
#
_cell.length_a   1.000
_cell.length_b   1.000
_cell.length_c   1.000
_cell.angle_alpha   90.00
_cell.angle_beta   90.00
_cell.angle_gamma   90.00
#
_symmetry.space_group_name_H-M   'P 1'
#
loop_
_entity.id
_entity.type
_entity.pdbx_description
1 polymer ?
#
loop_
_entity_poly.entity_id
_entity_poly.type
_entity_poly.pdbx_seq_one_letter_code
_entity_poly.pdbx_strand_id
1 'polypeptide(L)'
;MTIHHTEEELRHRAGIIASEYSGIVPHFEAMYIQSILYPAGRAVEAFQRLAQIEDPGQDSENAVAAAQEAIGHAGAVSRFFWPVDGPRREPSELKELRKRRGEALRSAFDLSDDSPLANRDLRNAWEHFDERLDQYLLGIDAGVMLPGCIVDDHSIADDPNGYTFKVLDPTAECLVLVGTRYFYGAIRDEVHRIYLTALECDRDGDRLLT
;
A
#
# COMPACT_ATOMS: atom_id res chain seq x y z
N MET A 1 -14.63 -30.45 -3.87
CA MET A 1 -14.85 -30.61 -5.33
C MET A 1 -14.15 -29.45 -6.00
N THR A 2 -12.95 -29.66 -6.53
CA THR A 2 -12.16 -28.59 -7.16
C THR A 2 -12.58 -28.51 -8.62
N ILE A 3 -13.22 -27.41 -9.03
CA ILE A 3 -13.53 -27.17 -10.44
C ILE A 3 -12.22 -26.77 -11.11
N HIS A 4 -11.64 -27.69 -11.88
CA HIS A 4 -10.46 -27.40 -12.68
C HIS A 4 -10.91 -26.92 -14.06
N HIS A 5 -10.91 -25.61 -14.26
CA HIS A 5 -10.98 -25.04 -15.60
C HIS A 5 -9.64 -25.17 -16.32
N THR A 6 -9.66 -25.39 -17.63
CA THR A 6 -8.44 -25.31 -18.44
C THR A 6 -7.95 -23.86 -18.49
N GLU A 7 -6.66 -23.65 -18.76
CA GLU A 7 -6.11 -22.30 -18.91
C GLU A 7 -6.79 -21.53 -20.05
N GLU A 8 -7.17 -22.23 -21.13
CA GLU A 8 -7.92 -21.67 -22.25
C GLU A 8 -9.31 -21.16 -21.84
N GLU A 9 -10.04 -21.93 -21.03
CA GLU A 9 -11.34 -21.51 -20.49
C GLU A 9 -11.22 -20.29 -19.58
N LEU A 10 -10.16 -20.24 -18.74
CA LEU A 10 -9.91 -19.09 -17.87
C LEU A 10 -9.60 -17.82 -18.69
N ARG A 11 -8.83 -17.94 -19.77
CA ARG A 11 -8.56 -16.81 -20.69
C ARG A 11 -9.82 -16.34 -21.39
N HIS A 12 -10.63 -17.27 -21.89
CA HIS A 12 -11.88 -16.94 -22.57
C HIS A 12 -12.83 -16.17 -21.62
N ARG A 13 -13.01 -16.65 -20.39
CA ARG A 13 -13.80 -15.96 -19.37
C ARG A 13 -13.24 -14.59 -19.03
N ALA A 14 -11.92 -14.47 -18.90
CA ALA A 14 -11.29 -13.19 -18.60
C ALA A 14 -11.60 -12.13 -19.69
N GLY A 15 -11.57 -12.53 -20.97
CA GLY A 15 -11.94 -11.66 -22.08
C GLY A 15 -13.39 -11.18 -22.02
N ILE A 16 -14.33 -12.09 -21.71
CA ILE A 16 -15.75 -11.74 -21.52
C ILE A 16 -15.93 -10.77 -20.35
N ILE A 17 -15.35 -11.07 -19.19
CA ILE A 17 -15.51 -10.23 -17.99
C ILE A 17 -14.91 -8.84 -18.22
N ALA A 18 -13.75 -8.75 -18.86
CA ALA A 18 -13.12 -7.48 -19.17
C ALA A 18 -13.95 -6.61 -20.13
N SER A 19 -14.59 -7.22 -21.12
CA SER A 19 -15.31 -6.49 -22.19
C SER A 19 -16.77 -6.20 -21.85
N GLU A 20 -17.48 -7.13 -21.22
CA GLU A 20 -18.92 -7.03 -20.96
C GLU A 20 -19.25 -6.52 -19.55
N TYR A 21 -18.32 -6.64 -18.59
CA TYR A 21 -18.56 -6.35 -17.17
C TYR A 21 -17.52 -5.40 -16.56
N SER A 22 -16.75 -4.68 -17.38
CA SER A 22 -15.72 -3.74 -16.91
C SER A 22 -14.75 -4.37 -15.90
N GLY A 23 -14.51 -5.68 -16.02
CA GLY A 23 -13.55 -6.42 -15.19
C GLY A 23 -14.10 -7.00 -13.88
N ILE A 24 -15.34 -6.72 -13.49
CA ILE A 24 -15.98 -7.32 -12.29
C ILE A 24 -17.41 -7.72 -12.63
N VAL A 25 -17.71 -9.02 -12.53
CA VAL A 25 -19.11 -9.46 -12.63
C VAL A 25 -19.89 -9.04 -11.37
N PRO A 26 -21.16 -8.59 -11.49
CA PRO A 26 -21.89 -7.98 -10.39
C PRO A 26 -21.97 -8.81 -9.09
N HIS A 27 -22.13 -10.13 -9.20
CA HIS A 27 -22.25 -11.02 -8.04
C HIS A 27 -20.89 -11.34 -7.38
N PHE A 28 -19.77 -10.85 -7.92
CA PHE A 28 -18.44 -10.92 -7.30
C PHE A 28 -17.98 -9.58 -6.71
N GLU A 29 -18.77 -8.50 -6.81
CA GLU A 29 -18.46 -7.22 -6.16
C GLU A 29 -18.20 -7.41 -4.66
N ALA A 30 -19.03 -8.20 -3.98
CA ALA A 30 -18.86 -8.59 -2.59
C ALA A 30 -17.45 -9.14 -2.28
N MET A 31 -16.90 -9.98 -3.16
CA MET A 31 -15.57 -10.55 -2.95
C MET A 31 -14.48 -9.48 -2.98
N TYR A 32 -14.62 -8.46 -3.84
CA TYR A 32 -13.68 -7.36 -3.89
C TYR A 32 -13.83 -6.42 -2.70
N ILE A 33 -15.06 -6.09 -2.29
CA ILE A 33 -15.34 -5.25 -1.12
C ILE A 33 -14.72 -5.86 0.13
N GLN A 34 -15.00 -7.14 0.41
CA GLN A 34 -14.41 -7.86 1.55
C GLN A 34 -12.87 -7.92 1.46
N SER A 35 -12.33 -8.13 0.26
CA SER A 35 -10.88 -8.18 0.04
C SER A 35 -10.17 -6.83 0.17
N ILE A 36 -10.89 -5.72 0.02
CA ILE A 36 -10.41 -4.36 0.27
C ILE A 36 -10.55 -3.99 1.75
N LEU A 37 -11.68 -4.34 2.37
CA LEU A 37 -11.98 -4.07 3.78
C LEU A 37 -10.90 -4.60 4.71
N TYR A 38 -10.45 -5.83 4.49
CA TYR A 38 -9.43 -6.45 5.33
C TYR A 38 -8.13 -5.62 5.38
N PRO A 39 -7.38 -5.42 4.28
CA PRO A 39 -6.14 -4.64 4.34
C PRO A 39 -6.39 -3.17 4.69
N ALA A 40 -7.51 -2.57 4.28
CA ALA A 40 -7.81 -1.18 4.65
C ALA A 40 -8.01 -1.03 6.17
N GLY A 41 -8.79 -1.92 6.79
CA GLY A 41 -8.98 -1.95 8.24
C GLY A 41 -7.68 -2.21 9.00
N ARG A 42 -6.85 -3.16 8.54
CA ARG A 42 -5.53 -3.43 9.14
C ARG A 42 -4.61 -2.20 9.08
N ALA A 43 -4.61 -1.48 7.97
CA ALA A 43 -3.84 -0.24 7.85
C ALA A 43 -4.34 0.85 8.80
N VAL A 44 -5.66 1.04 8.90
CA VAL A 44 -6.28 2.00 9.85
C VAL A 44 -5.91 1.65 11.29
N GLU A 45 -6.05 0.39 11.69
CA GLU A 45 -5.68 -0.08 13.04
C GLU A 45 -4.18 0.12 13.33
N ALA A 46 -3.31 -0.11 12.35
CA ALA A 46 -1.88 0.10 12.52
C ALA A 46 -1.51 1.58 12.68
N PHE A 47 -2.14 2.48 11.92
CA PHE A 47 -1.99 3.93 12.13
C PHE A 47 -2.55 4.38 13.49
N GLN A 48 -3.68 3.82 13.94
CA GLN A 48 -4.22 4.09 15.26
C GLN A 48 -3.27 3.60 16.37
N ARG A 49 -2.67 2.42 16.20
CA ARG A 49 -1.68 1.88 17.14
C ARG A 49 -0.48 2.80 17.23
N LEU A 50 0.04 3.27 16.09
CA LEU A 50 1.13 4.24 16.06
C LEU A 50 0.78 5.52 16.83
N ALA A 51 -0.43 6.06 16.63
CA ALA A 51 -0.90 7.27 17.31
C ALA A 51 -1.13 7.09 18.82
N GLN A 52 -1.23 5.84 19.31
CA GLN A 52 -1.47 5.51 20.71
C GLN A 52 -0.19 5.21 21.50
N ILE A 53 0.99 5.20 20.87
CA ILE A 53 2.25 5.01 21.57
C ILE A 53 2.56 6.27 22.38
N GLU A 54 2.57 6.15 23.72
CA GLU A 54 2.71 7.28 24.64
C GLU A 54 4.09 7.95 24.58
N ASP A 55 5.15 7.14 24.45
CA ASP A 55 6.53 7.61 24.26
C ASP A 55 7.19 6.87 23.09
N PRO A 56 6.96 7.33 21.84
CA PRO A 56 7.55 6.74 20.65
C PRO A 56 9.08 6.76 20.65
N GLY A 57 9.71 7.67 21.39
CA GLY A 57 11.18 7.73 21.52
C GLY A 57 11.73 6.56 22.32
N GLN A 58 11.04 6.17 23.40
CA GLN A 58 11.41 4.97 24.19
C GLN A 58 10.98 3.66 23.52
N ASP A 59 9.94 3.68 22.69
CA ASP A 59 9.43 2.51 21.96
C ASP A 59 9.56 2.64 20.43
N SER A 60 10.74 3.06 19.99
CA SER A 60 11.00 3.41 18.58
C SER A 60 10.85 2.23 17.62
N GLU A 61 11.23 1.03 18.06
CA GLU A 61 11.07 -0.22 17.31
C GLU A 61 9.59 -0.49 17.02
N ASN A 62 8.71 -0.43 18.03
CA ASN A 62 7.29 -0.67 17.83
C ASN A 62 6.62 0.48 17.05
N ALA A 63 7.07 1.72 17.24
CA ALA A 63 6.56 2.86 16.47
C ALA A 63 6.87 2.71 14.97
N VAL A 64 8.11 2.42 14.62
CA VAL A 64 8.51 2.15 13.23
C VAL A 64 7.83 0.90 12.70
N ALA A 65 7.68 -0.17 13.50
CA ALA A 65 6.97 -1.38 13.09
C ALA A 65 5.48 -1.12 12.80
N ALA A 66 4.80 -0.32 13.62
CA ALA A 66 3.41 0.07 13.39
C ALA A 66 3.26 0.90 12.11
N ALA A 67 4.18 1.85 11.86
CA ALA A 67 4.22 2.60 10.61
C ALA A 67 4.44 1.65 9.41
N GLN A 68 5.39 0.71 9.52
CA GLN A 68 5.67 -0.27 8.46
C GLN A 68 4.45 -1.18 8.18
N GLU A 69 3.76 -1.67 9.22
CA GLU A 69 2.52 -2.46 9.09
C GLU A 69 1.44 -1.65 8.35
N ALA A 70 1.24 -0.39 8.74
CA ALA A 70 0.25 0.50 8.14
C ALA A 70 0.52 0.73 6.65
N ILE A 71 1.77 1.06 6.29
CA ILE A 71 2.20 1.28 4.90
C ILE A 71 2.11 0.00 4.08
N GLY A 72 2.49 -1.15 4.65
CA GLY A 72 2.39 -2.43 3.96
C GLY A 72 0.95 -2.76 3.57
N HIS A 73 0.01 -2.57 4.49
CA HIS A 73 -1.40 -2.78 4.23
C HIS A 73 -2.00 -1.71 3.28
N ALA A 74 -1.61 -0.44 3.41
CA ALA A 74 -1.95 0.61 2.45
C ALA A 74 -1.48 0.24 1.01
N GLY A 75 -0.28 -0.31 0.90
CA GLY A 75 0.26 -0.83 -0.35
C GLY A 75 -0.53 -2.01 -0.92
N ALA A 76 -1.10 -2.87 -0.07
CA ALA A 76 -2.00 -3.95 -0.47
C ALA A 76 -3.34 -3.41 -0.99
N VAL A 77 -3.91 -2.40 -0.33
CA VAL A 77 -5.11 -1.67 -0.80
C VAL A 77 -4.86 -1.06 -2.18
N SER A 78 -3.75 -0.34 -2.34
CA SER A 78 -3.35 0.28 -3.62
C SER A 78 -3.35 -0.70 -4.80
N ARG A 79 -2.95 -1.96 -4.62
CA ARG A 79 -2.88 -2.96 -5.71
C ARG A 79 -4.23 -3.36 -6.29
N PHE A 80 -5.33 -3.16 -5.57
CA PHE A 80 -6.68 -3.37 -6.11
C PHE A 80 -6.99 -2.32 -7.18
N PHE A 81 -6.76 -1.05 -6.82
CA PHE A 81 -7.06 0.15 -7.61
C PHE A 81 -6.05 0.40 -8.71
N TRP A 82 -4.74 0.33 -8.43
CA TRP A 82 -3.65 0.41 -9.40
C TRP A 82 -2.94 -0.93 -9.47
N PRO A 83 -3.42 -1.88 -10.28
CA PRO A 83 -2.74 -3.14 -10.46
C PRO A 83 -1.31 -2.97 -10.97
N VAL A 84 -0.43 -3.85 -10.52
CA VAL A 84 0.89 -4.04 -11.13
C VAL A 84 0.75 -4.95 -12.36
N ASP A 85 1.69 -4.85 -13.29
CA ASP A 85 1.81 -5.82 -14.36
C ASP A 85 1.98 -7.22 -13.76
N GLY A 86 1.32 -8.20 -14.39
CA GLY A 86 1.46 -9.60 -14.01
C GLY A 86 2.79 -10.20 -14.47
N PRO A 87 2.94 -11.53 -14.37
CA PRO A 87 4.11 -12.23 -14.90
C PRO A 87 4.39 -11.87 -16.36
N ARG A 88 5.66 -11.84 -16.78
CA ARG A 88 6.06 -11.49 -18.17
C ARG A 88 5.34 -12.27 -19.27
N ARG A 89 4.81 -13.46 -18.98
CA ARG A 89 4.10 -14.33 -19.93
C ARG A 89 2.60 -14.42 -19.64
N GLU A 90 2.05 -13.46 -18.92
CA GLU A 90 0.62 -13.42 -18.66
C GLU A 90 -0.17 -13.22 -19.98
N PRO A 91 -1.25 -14.00 -20.19
CA PRO A 91 -2.18 -13.80 -21.30
C PRO A 91 -2.78 -12.39 -21.33
N SER A 92 -2.96 -11.82 -22.53
CA SER A 92 -3.50 -10.47 -22.73
C SER A 92 -4.88 -10.27 -22.09
N GLU A 93 -5.72 -11.31 -22.10
CA GLU A 93 -7.07 -11.27 -21.54
C GLU A 93 -7.05 -11.10 -20.03
N LEU A 94 -6.12 -11.77 -19.33
CA LEU A 94 -5.94 -11.64 -17.89
C LEU A 94 -5.35 -10.28 -17.52
N LYS A 95 -4.43 -9.77 -18.35
CA LYS A 95 -3.88 -8.42 -18.18
C LYS A 95 -4.98 -7.36 -18.30
N GLU A 96 -5.82 -7.45 -19.33
CA GLU A 96 -6.92 -6.53 -19.57
C GLU A 96 -7.99 -6.64 -18.48
N LEU A 97 -8.37 -7.85 -18.07
CA LEU A 97 -9.26 -8.08 -16.93
C LEU A 97 -8.78 -7.34 -15.68
N ARG A 98 -7.49 -7.50 -15.33
CA ARG A 98 -6.90 -6.85 -14.17
C ARG A 98 -6.98 -5.33 -14.27
N LYS A 99 -6.65 -4.77 -15.44
CA LYS A 99 -6.69 -3.34 -15.70
C LYS A 99 -8.11 -2.78 -15.55
N ARG A 100 -9.09 -3.42 -16.20
CA ARG A 100 -10.51 -3.03 -16.15
C ARG A 100 -11.07 -3.08 -14.73
N ARG A 101 -10.73 -4.13 -13.97
CA ARG A 101 -11.08 -4.21 -12.55
C ARG A 101 -10.54 -3.01 -11.76
N GLY A 102 -9.27 -2.65 -11.97
CA GLY A 102 -8.69 -1.47 -11.33
C GLY A 102 -9.44 -0.17 -11.67
N GLU A 103 -9.78 0.02 -12.95
CA GLU A 103 -10.58 1.17 -13.41
C GLU A 103 -11.97 1.22 -12.77
N ALA A 104 -12.68 0.09 -12.74
CA ALA A 104 -14.01 -0.01 -12.14
C ALA A 104 -13.98 0.31 -10.64
N LEU A 105 -12.99 -0.22 -9.90
CA LEU A 105 -12.84 0.07 -8.48
C LEU A 105 -12.45 1.52 -8.23
N ARG A 106 -11.58 2.11 -9.05
CA ARG A 106 -11.25 3.54 -8.92
C ARG A 106 -12.46 4.44 -9.15
N SER A 107 -13.30 4.09 -10.13
CA SER A 107 -14.56 4.80 -10.36
C SER A 107 -15.50 4.69 -9.15
N ALA A 108 -15.67 3.50 -8.60
CA ALA A 108 -16.57 3.26 -7.47
C ALA A 108 -16.11 3.92 -6.17
N PHE A 109 -14.80 4.13 -6.00
CA PHE A 109 -14.21 4.74 -4.80
C PHE A 109 -13.79 6.21 -5.01
N ASP A 110 -14.13 6.81 -6.16
CA ASP A 110 -13.72 8.16 -6.56
C ASP A 110 -12.21 8.39 -6.37
N LEU A 111 -11.40 7.62 -7.10
CA LEU A 111 -9.94 7.64 -7.05
C LEU A 111 -9.36 8.05 -8.41
N SER A 112 -8.47 9.05 -8.40
CA SER A 112 -7.67 9.46 -9.56
C SER A 112 -6.20 9.05 -9.39
N ASP A 113 -5.41 9.17 -10.46
CA ASP A 113 -3.96 8.91 -10.40
C ASP A 113 -3.19 9.94 -9.52
N ASP A 114 -3.84 11.00 -9.05
CA ASP A 114 -3.30 11.94 -8.07
C ASP A 114 -3.49 11.47 -6.61
N SER A 115 -4.18 10.35 -6.39
CA SER A 115 -4.36 9.77 -5.06
C SER A 115 -2.98 9.44 -4.45
N PRO A 116 -2.76 9.71 -3.15
CA PRO A 116 -1.50 9.39 -2.48
C PRO A 116 -1.19 7.87 -2.48
N LEU A 117 -2.21 7.02 -2.68
CA LEU A 117 -2.04 5.57 -2.82
C LEU A 117 -1.60 5.12 -4.21
N ALA A 118 -1.69 5.99 -5.23
CA ALA A 118 -1.13 5.72 -6.55
C ALA A 118 0.40 5.75 -6.52
N ASN A 119 0.99 6.60 -5.66
CA ASN A 119 2.43 6.65 -5.44
C ASN A 119 2.88 5.40 -4.66
N ARG A 120 3.85 4.67 -5.22
CA ARG A 120 4.36 3.40 -4.67
C ARG A 120 5.73 3.54 -4.02
N ASP A 121 6.31 4.73 -3.97
CA ASP A 121 7.70 4.96 -3.62
C ASP A 121 8.01 4.53 -2.19
N LEU A 122 7.18 4.94 -1.23
CA LEU A 122 7.33 4.56 0.18
C LEU A 122 7.19 3.03 0.38
N ARG A 123 6.21 2.40 -0.27
CA ARG A 123 6.05 0.93 -0.22
C ARG A 123 7.27 0.23 -0.82
N ASN A 124 7.68 0.65 -2.02
CA ASN A 124 8.83 0.06 -2.71
C ASN A 124 10.13 0.27 -1.92
N ALA A 125 10.25 1.39 -1.20
CA ALA A 125 11.38 1.66 -0.33
C ALA A 125 11.47 0.69 0.85
N TRP A 126 10.33 0.26 1.39
CA TRP A 126 10.28 -0.79 2.40
C TRP A 126 10.47 -2.20 1.82
N GLU A 127 9.80 -2.53 0.70
CA GLU A 127 9.88 -3.86 0.08
C GLU A 127 11.29 -4.19 -0.42
N HIS A 128 12.02 -3.19 -0.90
CA HIS A 128 13.40 -3.31 -1.39
C HIS A 128 14.39 -2.58 -0.46
N PHE A 129 14.11 -2.60 0.86
CA PHE A 129 14.95 -1.91 1.83
C PHE A 129 16.38 -2.45 1.84
N ASP A 130 16.58 -3.76 1.69
CA ASP A 130 17.88 -4.42 1.63
C ASP A 130 18.73 -3.94 0.44
N GLU A 131 18.15 -3.89 -0.77
CA GLU A 131 18.86 -3.38 -1.95
C GLU A 131 19.21 -1.90 -1.82
N ARG A 132 18.31 -1.10 -1.23
CA ARG A 132 18.55 0.33 -0.99
C ARG A 132 19.60 0.55 0.10
N LEU A 133 19.61 -0.30 1.13
CA LEU A 133 20.62 -0.32 2.17
C LEU A 133 22.01 -0.57 1.59
N ASP A 134 22.15 -1.57 0.73
CA ASP A 134 23.42 -1.86 0.05
C ASP A 134 23.94 -0.62 -0.70
N GLN A 135 23.07 0.03 -1.47
CA GLN A 135 23.43 1.25 -2.22
C GLN A 135 23.81 2.41 -1.30
N TYR A 136 23.06 2.60 -0.21
CA TYR A 136 23.30 3.67 0.75
C TYR A 136 24.66 3.52 1.43
N LEU A 137 25.01 2.30 1.84
CA LEU A 137 26.28 2.00 2.50
C LEU A 137 27.51 2.26 1.60
N LEU A 138 27.38 2.15 0.28
CA LEU A 138 28.47 2.45 -0.67
C LEU A 138 28.88 3.93 -0.65
N GLY A 139 27.99 4.84 -0.21
CA GLY A 139 28.25 6.28 -0.15
C GLY A 139 28.91 6.75 1.15
N ILE A 140 29.15 5.86 2.12
CA ILE A 140 29.63 6.23 3.45
C ILE A 140 31.14 6.00 3.55
N ASP A 141 31.91 7.09 3.62
CA ASP A 141 33.37 7.04 3.82
C ASP A 141 33.75 6.95 5.31
N ALA A 142 33.08 7.73 6.15
CA ALA A 142 33.31 7.81 7.60
C ALA A 142 32.12 8.49 8.31
N GLY A 143 31.95 8.23 9.61
CA GLY A 143 30.98 8.88 10.50
C GLY A 143 30.35 7.91 11.50
N VAL A 144 29.29 8.35 12.19
CA VAL A 144 28.56 7.55 13.17
C VAL A 144 27.37 6.87 12.51
N MET A 145 27.29 5.54 12.60
CA MET A 145 26.14 4.78 12.09
C MET A 145 25.16 4.50 13.22
N LEU A 146 23.88 4.82 12.98
CA LEU A 146 22.77 4.57 13.89
C LEU A 146 21.79 3.58 13.24
N PRO A 147 22.08 2.26 13.30
CA PRO A 147 21.35 1.24 12.54
C PRO A 147 19.94 0.95 13.07
N GLY A 148 19.64 1.36 14.30
CA GLY A 148 18.35 1.13 14.95
C GLY A 148 17.24 2.05 14.43
N CYS A 149 16.02 1.76 14.87
CA CYS A 149 14.88 2.64 14.68
C CYS A 149 15.01 3.89 15.55
N ILE A 150 14.86 5.08 14.96
CA ILE A 150 14.89 6.36 15.65
C ILE A 150 13.52 7.01 15.53
N VAL A 151 13.04 7.59 16.63
CA VAL A 151 11.91 8.52 16.59
C VAL A 151 12.41 9.90 17.00
N ASP A 152 12.45 10.80 16.04
CA ASP A 152 12.93 12.18 16.19
C ASP A 152 12.45 13.02 15.01
N ASP A 153 12.79 14.30 15.00
CA ASP A 153 12.59 15.18 13.86
C ASP A 153 13.32 14.62 12.62
N HIS A 154 12.61 14.53 11.50
CA HIS A 154 13.12 13.97 10.25
C HIS A 154 14.35 14.72 9.69
N SER A 155 14.69 15.92 10.19
CA SER A 155 15.93 16.65 9.84
C SER A 155 17.20 16.02 10.41
N ILE A 156 17.12 15.12 11.39
CA ILE A 156 18.30 14.38 11.90
C ILE A 156 19.00 13.57 10.79
N ALA A 157 18.27 13.21 9.73
CA ALA A 157 18.81 12.53 8.56
C ALA A 157 19.68 13.43 7.66
N ASP A 158 19.76 14.75 7.93
CA ASP A 158 20.63 15.68 7.21
C ASP A 158 21.99 15.86 7.88
N ASP A 159 22.26 15.22 9.03
CA ASP A 159 23.58 15.30 9.67
C ASP A 159 24.66 14.69 8.76
N PRO A 160 25.63 15.48 8.28
CA PRO A 160 26.67 14.97 7.38
C PRO A 160 27.61 13.95 8.04
N ASN A 161 27.60 13.85 9.38
CA ASN A 161 28.45 12.93 10.14
C ASN A 161 27.67 11.80 10.81
N GLY A 162 26.34 11.80 10.70
CA GLY A 162 25.43 10.85 11.34
C GLY A 162 24.54 10.14 10.32
N TYR A 163 24.67 8.82 10.21
CA TYR A 163 23.90 8.04 9.24
C TYR A 163 22.77 7.29 9.94
N THR A 164 21.55 7.72 9.67
CA THR A 164 20.32 7.07 10.13
C THR A 164 19.71 6.21 9.03
N PHE A 165 19.09 5.11 9.43
CA PHE A 165 18.58 4.09 8.49
C PHE A 165 17.06 4.12 8.44
N LYS A 166 16.43 4.31 9.61
CA LYS A 166 14.99 4.42 9.80
C LYS A 166 14.73 5.52 10.82
N VAL A 167 14.16 6.63 10.37
CA VAL A 167 13.70 7.72 11.25
C VAL A 167 12.21 7.88 11.06
N LEU A 168 11.45 7.81 12.14
CA LEU A 168 10.05 8.17 12.14
C LEU A 168 9.90 9.52 12.84
N ASP A 169 9.29 10.47 12.14
CA ASP A 169 8.86 11.75 12.68
C ASP A 169 7.33 11.72 12.77
N PRO A 170 6.76 11.46 13.97
CA PRO A 170 5.31 11.41 14.17
C PRO A 170 4.65 12.77 13.98
N THR A 171 5.38 13.87 14.20
CA THR A 171 4.82 15.23 14.13
C THR A 171 4.64 15.66 12.68
N ALA A 172 5.66 15.42 11.85
CA ALA A 172 5.61 15.72 10.42
C ALA A 172 4.93 14.60 9.60
N GLU A 173 4.53 13.50 10.25
CA GLU A 173 4.01 12.29 9.60
C GLU A 173 4.96 11.81 8.48
N CYS A 174 6.26 11.78 8.81
CA CYS A 174 7.33 11.48 7.87
C CYS A 174 8.10 10.24 8.31
N LEU A 175 8.42 9.39 7.34
CA LEU A 175 9.36 8.30 7.51
C LEU A 175 10.57 8.56 6.62
N VAL A 176 11.75 8.54 7.22
CA VAL A 176 13.02 8.54 6.51
C VAL A 176 13.54 7.12 6.43
N LEU A 177 13.75 6.64 5.21
CA LEU A 177 14.40 5.36 4.93
C LEU A 177 15.67 5.64 4.14
N VAL A 178 16.82 5.29 4.73
CA VAL A 178 18.16 5.43 4.12
C VAL A 178 18.34 6.78 3.40
N GLY A 179 18.10 7.87 4.14
CA GLY A 179 18.23 9.25 3.66
C GLY A 179 17.08 9.80 2.80
N THR A 180 16.09 8.97 2.41
CA THR A 180 14.94 9.43 1.64
C THR A 180 13.71 9.66 2.52
N ARG A 181 13.09 10.84 2.42
CA ARG A 181 11.89 11.23 3.16
C ARG A 181 10.61 10.82 2.44
N TYR A 182 9.66 10.30 3.20
CA TYR A 182 8.33 9.93 2.71
C TYR A 182 7.27 10.42 3.70
N PHE A 183 6.42 11.33 3.25
CA PHE A 183 5.29 11.84 4.05
C PHE A 183 4.09 10.91 3.89
N TYR A 184 3.63 10.31 4.99
CA TYR A 184 2.57 9.29 4.98
C TYR A 184 1.21 9.82 5.44
N GLY A 185 1.10 11.07 5.89
CA GLY A 185 -0.16 11.67 6.34
C GLY A 185 -1.30 11.51 5.33
N ALA A 186 -1.06 11.91 4.08
CA ALA A 186 -2.03 11.77 3.01
C ALA A 186 -2.38 10.30 2.71
N ILE A 187 -1.43 9.37 2.87
CA ILE A 187 -1.67 7.93 2.70
C ILE A 187 -2.63 7.42 3.78
N ARG A 188 -2.41 7.81 5.05
CA ARG A 188 -3.30 7.45 6.17
C ARG A 188 -4.72 7.91 5.89
N ASP A 189 -4.89 9.18 5.53
CA ASP A 189 -6.21 9.79 5.36
C ASP A 189 -6.96 9.13 4.20
N GLU A 190 -6.27 8.85 3.10
CA GLU A 190 -6.86 8.21 1.92
C GLU A 190 -7.25 6.74 2.19
N VAL A 191 -6.42 5.98 2.90
CA VAL A 191 -6.77 4.61 3.30
C VAL A 191 -7.99 4.60 4.22
N HIS A 192 -8.06 5.54 5.16
CA HIS A 192 -9.21 5.67 6.05
C HIS A 192 -10.49 6.01 5.25
N ARG A 193 -10.42 6.92 4.28
CA ARG A 193 -11.54 7.23 3.37
C ARG A 193 -12.00 5.99 2.60
N ILE A 194 -11.07 5.23 2.04
CA ILE A 194 -11.36 3.97 1.33
C ILE A 194 -12.00 2.95 2.27
N TYR A 195 -11.50 2.83 3.50
CA TYR A 195 -12.06 1.91 4.50
C TYR A 195 -13.53 2.26 4.80
N LEU A 196 -13.84 3.54 5.04
CA LEU A 196 -15.21 4.00 5.26
C LEU A 196 -16.10 3.74 4.05
N THR A 197 -15.62 4.04 2.84
CA THR A 197 -16.36 3.78 1.59
C THR A 197 -16.65 2.28 1.42
N ALA A 198 -15.67 1.42 1.71
CA ALA A 198 -15.85 -0.03 1.62
C ALA A 198 -16.86 -0.55 2.66
N LEU A 199 -16.91 0.04 3.86
CA LEU A 199 -17.92 -0.26 4.87
C LEU A 199 -19.33 0.18 4.43
N GLU A 200 -19.44 1.27 3.68
CA GLU A 200 -20.72 1.69 3.08
C GLU A 200 -21.18 0.69 2.01
N CYS A 201 -20.29 0.27 1.11
CA CYS A 201 -20.58 -0.77 0.11
C CYS A 201 -21.03 -2.11 0.74
N ASP A 202 -20.36 -2.55 1.81
CA ASP A 202 -20.70 -3.76 2.57
C ASP A 202 -22.11 -3.66 3.19
N ARG A 203 -22.45 -2.50 3.77
CA ARG A 203 -23.77 -2.26 4.34
C ARG A 203 -24.87 -2.12 3.28
N ASP A 204 -24.54 -1.67 2.09
CA ASP A 204 -25.47 -1.51 0.95
C ASP A 204 -25.57 -2.78 0.09
N GLY A 205 -25.63 -3.94 0.76
CA GLY A 205 -25.83 -5.23 0.09
C GLY A 205 -24.63 -5.71 -0.74
N ASP A 206 -23.42 -5.35 -0.32
CA ASP A 206 -22.16 -5.71 -0.97
C ASP A 206 -22.05 -5.26 -2.43
N ARG A 207 -22.54 -4.05 -2.72
CA ARG A 207 -22.50 -3.45 -4.07
C ARG A 207 -21.53 -2.28 -4.13
N LEU A 208 -20.85 -2.15 -5.27
CA LEU A 208 -20.01 -0.98 -5.55
C LEU A 208 -20.90 0.25 -5.77
N LEU A 209 -20.46 1.40 -5.26
CA LEU A 209 -21.11 2.68 -5.53
C LEU A 209 -21.03 2.96 -7.04
N THR A 210 -22.17 3.27 -7.65
CA THR A 210 -22.31 3.55 -9.10
C THR A 210 -22.91 4.93 -9.33
#